data_AF-A0A1N6K480-F1
#
_entry.id   AF-A0A1N6K480-F1
#
_cell.length_a   1.000
_cell.length_b   1.000
_cell.length_c   1.000
_cell.angle_alpha   90.00
_cell.angle_beta   90.00
_cell.angle_gamma   90.00
#
_symmetry.space_group_name_H-M   'P 1'
#
loop_
_entity.id
_entity.type
_entity.pdbx_description
1 polymer ?
#
loop_
_entity_poly.entity_id
_entity_poly.type
_entity_poly.pdbx_seq_one_letter_code
_entity_poly.pdbx_strand_id
1 'polypeptide(L)'
;MAQGPGTGGSPRHTYRWLLAVPFVWQAGLAPVVNGVMWAPFGLPFPMLWQLAGIVLTSVLIAIVFRLDRAHGVELEEAALIAATSGSAGDPR
;
A
#
# COMPACT_ATOMS: atom_id res chain seq x y z
N MET A 1 -21.70 37.22 -7.47
CA MET A 1 -22.37 36.13 -6.73
C MET A 1 -21.52 34.87 -6.88
N ALA A 2 -21.35 34.13 -5.79
CA ALA A 2 -20.19 33.30 -5.48
C ALA A 2 -19.88 32.15 -6.46
N GLN A 3 -18.63 32.07 -6.92
CA GLN A 3 -18.02 30.81 -7.35
C GLN A 3 -17.46 30.13 -6.09
N GLY A 4 -18.11 29.04 -5.66
CA GLY A 4 -17.70 28.27 -4.48
C GLY A 4 -16.35 27.59 -4.71
N PRO A 5 -15.37 27.73 -3.81
CA PRO A 5 -14.11 27.02 -3.92
C PRO A 5 -14.23 25.60 -3.36
N GLY A 6 -13.60 24.65 -4.04
CA GLY A 6 -13.08 23.45 -3.40
C GLY A 6 -13.93 22.19 -3.47
N THR A 7 -13.91 21.51 -4.62
CA THR A 7 -13.92 20.04 -4.62
C THR A 7 -12.53 19.56 -4.97
N GLY A 8 -11.61 19.72 -4.03
CA GLY A 8 -10.37 18.95 -4.02
C GLY A 8 -10.74 17.49 -3.83
N GLY A 9 -10.84 16.75 -4.92
CA GLY A 9 -10.98 15.31 -4.88
C GLY A 9 -9.75 14.77 -4.17
N SER A 10 -9.89 14.38 -2.89
CA SER A 10 -8.80 13.77 -2.14
C SER A 10 -8.23 12.62 -2.98
N PRO A 11 -6.91 12.58 -3.23
CA PRO A 11 -6.31 11.45 -3.91
C PRO A 11 -6.66 10.21 -3.10
N ARG A 12 -7.53 9.39 -3.66
CA ARG A 12 -8.09 8.24 -2.95
C ARG A 12 -6.91 7.32 -2.66
N HIS A 13 -6.58 7.18 -1.39
CA HIS A 13 -5.54 6.28 -0.88
C HIS A 13 -5.95 4.81 -1.06
N THR A 14 -6.32 4.40 -2.29
CA THR A 14 -6.71 3.05 -2.68
C THR A 14 -5.61 2.04 -2.32
N TYR A 15 -4.35 2.48 -2.30
CA TYR A 15 -3.20 1.67 -1.88
C TYR A 15 -3.25 1.23 -0.41
N ARG A 16 -3.99 1.92 0.48
CA ARG A 16 -4.14 1.52 1.89
C ARG A 16 -4.87 0.18 2.04
N TRP A 17 -5.64 -0.26 1.05
CA TRP A 17 -6.29 -1.58 1.07
C TRP A 17 -5.30 -2.75 0.99
N LEU A 18 -4.11 -2.56 0.41
CA LEU A 18 -3.06 -3.59 0.39
C LEU A 18 -2.59 -3.97 1.80
N LEU A 19 -2.68 -3.05 2.76
CA LEU A 19 -2.35 -3.32 4.16
C LEU A 19 -3.43 -4.13 4.88
N ALA A 20 -4.67 -4.15 4.39
CA ALA A 20 -5.75 -4.95 4.97
C ALA A 20 -5.65 -6.43 4.58
N VAL A 21 -5.00 -6.74 3.45
CA VAL A 21 -4.83 -8.10 2.92
C VAL A 21 -4.25 -9.09 3.95
N PRO A 22 -3.14 -8.82 4.67
CA PRO A 22 -2.62 -9.75 5.66
C PRO A 22 -3.61 -10.01 6.80
N PHE A 23 -4.40 -9.01 7.20
CA PHE A 23 -5.41 -9.19 8.26
C PHE A 23 -6.59 -10.03 7.80
N VAL A 24 -7.08 -9.83 6.56
CA VAL A 24 -8.15 -10.66 5.99
C VAL A 24 -7.69 -12.11 5.83
N TRP A 25 -6.45 -12.30 5.38
CA TRP A 25 -5.82 -13.62 5.30
C TRP A 25 -5.70 -14.28 6.68
N GLN A 26 -5.21 -13.56 7.69
CA GLN A 26 -5.08 -14.10 9.04
C GLN A 26 -6.44 -14.41 9.67
N ALA A 27 -7.39 -13.45 9.65
CA ALA A 27 -8.68 -13.59 10.33
C ALA A 27 -9.66 -14.52 9.62
N GLY A 28 -9.68 -14.51 8.29
CA GLY A 28 -10.63 -15.30 7.49
C GLY A 28 -10.27 -16.78 7.40
N LEU A 29 -8.97 -17.09 7.32
CA LEU A 29 -8.50 -18.47 7.14
C LEU A 29 -8.05 -19.13 8.45
N ALA A 30 -7.84 -18.38 9.54
CA ALA A 30 -7.57 -18.94 10.88
C ALA A 30 -8.52 -20.09 11.29
N PRO A 31 -9.86 -19.99 11.16
CA PRO A 31 -10.75 -21.10 11.54
C PRO A 31 -10.57 -22.35 10.68
N VAL A 32 -10.20 -22.19 9.40
CA VAL A 32 -9.92 -23.30 8.49
C VAL A 32 -8.60 -23.96 8.85
N VAL A 33 -7.55 -23.17 9.03
CA VAL A 33 -6.18 -23.63 9.34
C VAL A 33 -6.12 -24.34 10.70
N ASN A 34 -6.87 -23.87 11.70
CA ASN A 34 -6.95 -24.50 13.02
C ASN A 34 -7.69 -25.85 13.02
N GLY A 35 -8.58 -26.09 12.05
CA GLY A 35 -9.27 -27.37 11.88
C GLY A 35 -8.46 -28.42 11.12
N VAL A 36 -7.35 -28.03 10.49
CA VAL A 36 -6.52 -28.92 9.68
C VAL A 36 -5.54 -29.67 10.59
N MET A 37 -5.80 -30.96 10.83
CA MET A 37 -4.89 -31.87 11.55
C MET A 37 -3.66 -32.29 10.72
N TRP A 38 -3.43 -31.65 9.58
CA TRP A 38 -2.32 -31.99 8.69
C TRP A 38 -1.01 -31.48 9.29
N ALA A 39 -0.09 -32.38 9.63
CA ALA A 39 1.19 -32.02 10.25
C ALA A 39 2.38 -32.39 9.34
N PRO A 40 2.64 -31.62 8.27
CA PRO A 40 3.82 -31.83 7.45
C PRO A 40 5.10 -31.68 8.30
N PHE A 41 6.02 -32.62 8.17
CA PHE A 41 7.25 -32.70 8.99
C PHE A 41 7.01 -32.83 10.51
N GLY A 42 5.79 -33.18 10.95
CA GLY A 42 5.44 -33.29 12.37
C GLY A 42 5.17 -31.96 13.06
N LEU A 43 5.11 -30.85 12.32
CA LEU A 43 4.81 -29.52 12.83
C LEU A 43 3.34 -29.15 12.58
N PRO A 44 2.66 -28.48 13.52
CA PRO A 44 1.27 -28.10 13.36
C PRO A 44 1.11 -27.11 12.19
N PHE A 45 0.13 -27.37 11.31
CA PHE A 45 -0.18 -26.53 10.13
C PHE A 45 -0.25 -25.02 10.41
N PRO A 46 -0.79 -24.56 11.56
CA PRO A 46 -0.73 -23.15 11.94
C PRO A 46 0.68 -22.52 11.91
N MET A 47 1.75 -23.26 12.24
CA MET A 47 3.10 -22.70 12.23
C MET A 47 3.59 -22.37 10.81
N LEU A 48 3.33 -23.27 9.86
CA LEU A 48 3.64 -23.01 8.45
C LEU A 48 2.78 -21.87 7.89
N TRP A 49 1.52 -21.83 8.31
CA TRP A 49 0.60 -20.76 7.96
C TRP A 49 1.10 -19.38 8.46
N GLN A 50 1.62 -19.33 9.68
CA GLN A 50 2.26 -18.13 10.22
C GLN A 50 3.45 -17.69 9.35
N LEU A 51 4.32 -18.63 8.99
CA LEU A 51 5.49 -18.36 8.15
C LEU A 51 5.08 -17.84 6.76
N ALA A 52 4.05 -18.45 6.16
CA ALA A 52 3.46 -17.98 4.90
C ALA A 52 2.89 -16.56 5.03
N GLY A 53 2.27 -16.23 6.17
CA GLY A 53 1.80 -14.87 6.46
C GLY A 53 2.92 -13.83 6.48
N ILE A 54 4.10 -14.16 7.02
CA ILE A 54 5.28 -13.27 7.04
C ILE A 54 5.78 -13.04 5.61
N VAL A 55 5.91 -14.10 4.82
CA VAL A 55 6.34 -14.01 3.41
C VAL A 55 5.33 -13.18 2.60
N LEU A 56 4.04 -13.44 2.76
CA LEU A 56 2.97 -12.69 2.10
C LEU A 56 3.03 -11.21 2.44
N THR A 57 3.18 -10.87 3.72
CA THR A 57 3.26 -9.48 4.19
C THR A 57 4.50 -8.77 3.61
N SER A 58 5.65 -9.45 3.60
CA SER A 58 6.89 -8.93 3.01
C SER A 58 6.73 -8.62 1.52
N VAL A 59 6.07 -9.52 0.77
CA VAL A 59 5.78 -9.32 -0.65
C VAL A 59 4.82 -8.15 -0.88
N LEU A 60 3.77 -8.02 -0.07
CA LEU A 60 2.84 -6.90 -0.17
C LEU A 60 3.53 -5.55 0.10
N ILE A 61 4.38 -5.49 1.13
CA ILE A 61 5.20 -4.30 1.40
C ILE A 61 6.08 -3.98 0.20
N ALA A 62 6.77 -4.97 -0.37
CA ALA A 62 7.61 -4.76 -1.55
C ALA A 62 6.80 -4.26 -2.77
N ILE A 63 5.59 -4.78 -2.99
CA ILE A 63 4.68 -4.33 -4.06
C ILE A 63 4.25 -2.89 -3.81
N VAL A 64 3.86 -2.54 -2.58
CA VAL A 64 3.48 -1.16 -2.20
C VAL A 64 4.65 -0.22 -2.46
N PHE A 65 5.86 -0.56 -1.99
CA PHE A 65 7.06 0.24 -2.23
C PHE A 65 7.37 0.40 -3.72
N ARG A 66 7.18 -0.65 -4.52
CA ARG A 66 7.40 -0.57 -5.97
C ARG A 66 6.39 0.34 -6.65
N LEU A 67 5.13 0.29 -6.21
CA LEU A 67 4.05 1.11 -6.75
C LEU A 67 4.16 2.57 -6.31
N ASP A 68 4.62 2.80 -5.08
CA ASP A 68 4.89 4.12 -4.51
C ASP A 68 6.05 4.80 -5.25
N ARG A 69 7.15 4.08 -5.47
CA ARG A 69 8.28 4.57 -6.28
C ARG A 69 7.87 4.96 -7.71
N ALA A 70 6.88 4.28 -8.29
CA ALA A 70 6.39 4.55 -9.63
C ALA A 70 5.40 5.73 -9.72
N HIS A 71 4.83 6.21 -8.60
CA HIS A 71 3.85 7.29 -8.60
C HIS A 71 4.31 8.55 -7.83
N GLY A 72 5.25 8.43 -6.90
CA GLY A 72 5.64 9.53 -6.01
C GLY A 72 6.70 10.49 -6.57
N VAL A 73 7.64 10.01 -7.37
CA VAL A 73 8.82 10.81 -7.72
C VAL A 73 8.55 11.77 -8.89
N GLU A 74 7.97 11.28 -9.98
CA GLU A 74 7.91 12.06 -11.23
C GLU A 74 6.85 13.18 -11.20
N LEU A 75 5.77 13.04 -10.43
CA LEU A 75 4.70 14.05 -10.33
C LEU A 75 5.06 15.19 -9.37
N GLU A 76 5.70 14.89 -8.24
CA GLU A 76 6.19 15.92 -7.30
C GLU A 76 7.39 16.67 -7.89
N GLU A 77 8.32 15.99 -8.56
CA GLU A 77 9.44 16.64 -9.25
C GLU A 77 8.96 17.55 -10.39
N ALA A 78 7.98 17.10 -11.21
CA ALA A 78 7.41 17.93 -12.26
C ALA A 78 6.68 19.17 -11.71
N ALA A 79 5.96 19.04 -10.59
CA ALA A 79 5.29 20.15 -9.93
C ALA A 79 6.28 21.15 -9.31
N LEU A 80 7.37 20.65 -8.71
CA LEU A 80 8.45 21.47 -8.13
C LEU A 80 9.20 22.24 -9.21
N ILE A 81 9.53 21.59 -10.33
CA ILE A 81 10.17 22.23 -11.49
C ILE A 81 9.25 23.32 -12.04
N ALA A 82 7.95 23.04 -12.22
CA ALA A 82 6.99 24.04 -12.69
C ALA A 82 6.88 25.25 -11.75
N ALA A 83 6.83 25.04 -10.43
CA ALA A 83 6.77 26.11 -9.44
C ALA A 83 8.06 26.95 -9.39
N THR A 84 9.21 26.31 -9.56
CA THR A 84 10.53 26.97 -9.51
C THR A 84 10.82 27.72 -10.81
N SER A 85 10.47 27.15 -11.98
CA SER A 85 10.59 27.82 -13.29
C SER A 85 9.67 29.04 -13.42
N GLY A 86 8.52 29.04 -12.73
CA GLY A 86 7.62 30.20 -12.68
C GLY A 86 8.11 31.36 -11.79
N SER A 87 8.99 31.08 -10.80
CA SER A 87 9.47 32.10 -9.86
C SER A 87 10.82 32.73 -10.24
N ALA A 88 11.58 32.12 -11.17
CA ALA A 88 12.88 32.62 -11.60
C ALA A 88 12.80 33.75 -12.66
N GLY A 89 11.59 34.25 -12.97
CA GLY A 89 11.33 35.18 -14.07
C GLY A 89 10.56 36.45 -13.69
N ASP A 90 10.77 37.04 -12.50
CA ASP A 90 10.38 38.44 -12.22
C ASP A 90 11.62 39.36 -12.36
N PRO A 91 11.93 39.85 -13.58
CA PRO A 91 12.88 40.94 -13.76
C PRO A 91 12.17 42.25 -13.40
N ARG A 92 12.43 42.75 -12.20
CA ARG A 92 12.14 44.16 -11.84
C ARG A 92 13.26 45.08 -12.30
#